data_AF-A0A3N5ERS1-F1
#
_entry.id   AF-A0A3N5ERS1-F1
#
_cell.length_a   1.000
_cell.length_b   1.000
_cell.length_c   1.000
_cell.angle_alpha   90.00
_cell.angle_beta   90.00
_cell.angle_gamma   90.00
#
_symmetry.space_group_name_H-M   'P 1'
#
loop_
_entity.id
_entity.type
_entity.pdbx_description
1 polymer ?
#
loop_
_entity_poly.entity_id
_entity_poly.type
_entity_poly.pdbx_seq_one_letter_code
_entity_poly.pdbx_strand_id
1 'polypeptide(L)' 'MFEQTFKNIDDILHKDAGCTSELDYTEQSSWLLFLKYLDAFESDRAAEAELEGRRYDHILAEGYR' A
#
# COMPACT_ATOMS: atom_id res chain seq x y z
N MET A 1 14.86 -8.15 -3.21
CA MET A 1 13.99 -7.47 -4.18
C MET A 1 13.18 -6.36 -3.51
N PHE A 2 12.48 -6.63 -2.40
CA PHE A 2 11.71 -5.64 -1.63
C PHE A 2 12.54 -4.45 -1.10
N GLU A 3 13.74 -4.72 -0.56
CA GLU A 3 14.62 -3.68 0.01
C GLU A 3 15.09 -2.65 -1.03
N GLN A 4 15.34 -3.07 -2.28
CA GLN A 4 15.74 -2.16 -3.36
C GLN A 4 14.55 -1.30 -3.81
N THR A 5 13.36 -1.88 -3.90
CA THR A 5 12.13 -1.13 -4.21
C THR A 5 11.86 -0.07 -3.13
N PHE A 6 12.05 -0.42 -1.86
CA PHE A 6 11.88 0.51 -0.74
C PHE A 6 12.89 1.64 -0.79
N LYS A 7 14.18 1.32 -1.00
CA LYS A 7 15.24 2.33 -1.18
C LYS A 7 14.95 3.27 -2.35
N ASN A 8 14.41 2.74 -3.45
CA ASN A 8 14.05 3.57 -4.60
C ASN A 8 12.86 4.50 -4.30
N ILE A 9 11.85 4.03 -3.54
CA ILE A 9 10.70 4.85 -3.12
C ILE A 9 11.16 5.95 -2.16
N ASP A 10 11.98 5.58 -1.17
CA ASP A 10 12.58 6.50 -0.20
C ASP A 10 13.43 7.58 -0.90
N ASP A 11 14.29 7.19 -1.84
CA ASP A 11 15.13 8.09 -2.64
C ASP A 11 14.33 9.07 -3.50
N ILE A 12 13.14 8.68 -3.96
CA ILE A 12 12.25 9.55 -4.76
C ILE A 12 11.53 10.54 -3.84
N LEU A 13 10.97 10.06 -2.73
CA LEU A 13 10.21 10.89 -1.80
C LEU A 13 11.09 11.92 -1.06
N HIS A 14 12.34 11.55 -0.74
CA HIS A 14 13.32 12.47 -0.17
C HIS A 14 13.69 13.64 -1.09
N LYS A 15 13.48 13.50 -2.41
CA LYS A 15 13.80 14.53 -3.42
C LYS A 15 12.57 15.36 -3.84
N ASP A 16 11.39 15.06 -3.31
CA ASP A 16 10.17 15.76 -3.69
C ASP A 16 10.06 17.12 -3.00
N ALA A 17 9.82 18.17 -3.78
CA ALA A 17 9.83 19.56 -3.33
C ALA A 17 8.70 19.90 -2.34
N GLY A 18 7.73 18.99 -2.13
CA GLY A 18 6.62 19.14 -1.18
C GLY A 18 6.87 18.56 0.22
N CYS A 19 7.94 17.78 0.44
CA CYS A 19 8.29 17.21 1.74
C CYS A 19 9.42 18.00 2.40
N THR A 20 9.06 18.97 3.24
CA THR A 20 10.02 19.90 3.86
C THR A 20 10.77 19.34 5.07
N SER A 21 10.37 18.17 5.60
CA SER A 21 11.04 17.50 6.71
C SER A 21 11.15 15.99 6.51
N GLU A 22 12.12 15.36 7.19
CA GLU A 22 12.29 13.90 7.14
C GLU A 22 11.08 13.11 7.69
N LEU A 23 10.30 13.78 8.54
CA LEU A 23 9.09 13.22 9.14
C LEU A 23 7.96 13.10 8.11
N ASP A 24 7.88 14.05 7.16
CA ASP A 24 6.84 14.08 6.14
C ASP A 24 6.95 12.89 5.19
N TYR A 25 8.16 12.59 4.68
CA TYR A 25 8.33 11.47 3.74
C TYR A 25 8.15 10.10 4.42
N THR A 26 8.45 10.00 5.71
CA THR A 26 8.25 8.76 6.49
C THR A 26 6.77 8.44 6.61
N GLU A 27 5.94 9.44 6.89
CA GLU A 27 4.49 9.28 6.96
C GLU A 27 3.88 8.97 5.58
N GLN A 28 4.31 9.65 4.51
CA GLN A 28 3.85 9.37 3.15
C GLN A 28 4.21 7.94 2.71
N SER A 29 5.45 7.51 2.94
CA SER A 29 5.89 6.14 2.64
C SER A 29 5.07 5.12 3.42
N SER A 30 4.79 5.39 4.69
CA SER A 30 4.02 4.49 5.56
C SER A 30 2.60 4.27 5.06
N TRP A 31 1.91 5.32 4.61
CA TRP A 31 0.57 5.19 4.02
C TRP A 31 0.58 4.43 2.70
N LEU A 32 1.56 4.70 1.84
CA LEU A 32 1.68 4.03 0.54
C LEU A 32 1.90 2.52 0.71
N LEU A 33 2.75 2.14 1.66
CA LEU A 33 2.98 0.75 2.03
C LEU A 33 1.74 0.13 2.67
N PHE A 34 1.10 0.84 3.61
CA PHE A 34 -0.12 0.37 4.26
C PHE A 34 -1.20 0.03 3.24
N LEU A 35 -1.48 0.92 2.29
CA LEU A 35 -2.45 0.67 1.23
C LEU A 35 -2.03 -0.50 0.34
N LYS A 36 -0.73 -0.63 0.01
CA LYS A 36 -0.26 -1.76 -0.79
C LYS A 36 -0.42 -3.10 -0.06
N TYR A 37 -0.15 -3.12 1.24
CA TYR A 37 -0.34 -4.31 2.06
C TYR A 37 -1.83 -4.62 2.26
N LEU A 38 -2.68 -3.61 2.41
CA LEU A 38 -4.12 -3.76 2.52
C LEU A 38 -4.69 -4.41 1.25
N ASP A 39 -4.33 -3.90 0.08
CA ASP A 39 -4.73 -4.45 -1.23
C ASP A 39 -4.33 -5.94 -1.39
N ALA A 40 -3.10 -6.28 -1.03
CA ALA A 40 -2.63 -7.67 -1.06
C ALA A 40 -3.40 -8.55 -0.07
N PHE A 41 -3.61 -8.07 1.15
CA PHE A 41 -4.37 -8.79 2.17
C PHE A 41 -5.83 -9.02 1.75
N GLU A 42 -6.49 -8.01 1.18
CA GLU A 42 -7.86 -8.16 0.69
C GLU A 42 -7.96 -9.11 -0.50
N SER A 43 -6.94 -9.15 -1.36
CA SER A 43 -6.87 -10.11 -2.47
C SER A 43 -6.82 -11.55 -1.96
N ASP A 44 -6.00 -11.82 -0.93
CA ASP A 44 -5.92 -13.15 -0.30
C ASP A 44 -7.27 -13.53 0.35
N ARG A 45 -7.89 -12.59 1.06
CA ARG A 45 -9.21 -12.78 1.70
C ARG A 45 -10.33 -13.03 0.69
N ALA A 46 -10.31 -12.32 -0.44
CA ALA A 46 -11.28 -12.52 -1.51
C ALA A 46 -11.14 -13.91 -2.12
N ALA A 47 -9.90 -14.38 -2.34
CA ALA A 47 -9.64 -15.73 -2.82
C ALA A 47 -10.09 -16.80 -1.83
N GLU A 48 -9.84 -16.62 -0.53
CA GLU A 48 -10.37 -17.51 0.53
C GLU A 48 -11.90 -17.59 0.48
N ALA A 49 -12.58 -16.44 0.41
CA ALA A 49 -14.03 -16.39 0.37
C ALA A 49 -14.60 -17.07 -0.87
N GLU A 50 -13.97 -16.89 -2.04
CA GLU A 50 -14.36 -17.55 -3.29
C GLU A 50 -14.31 -19.08 -3.14
N LEU A 51 -13.25 -19.62 -2.55
CA LEU A 51 -13.09 -21.06 -2.32
C LEU A 51 -14.15 -21.64 -1.37
N GLU A 52 -14.61 -20.83 -0.42
CA GLU A 52 -15.67 -21.20 0.53
C GLU A 52 -17.09 -20.91 0.01
N GLY A 53 -17.23 -20.35 -1.20
CA GLY A 53 -18.51 -19.95 -1.78
C GLY A 53 -19.17 -18.77 -1.04
N ARG A 54 -18.38 -17.95 -0.35
CA ARG A 54 -18.81 -16.75 0.36
C ARG A 54 -18.49 -15.50 -0.46
N ARG A 55 -19.32 -14.46 -0.30
CA ARG A 55 -19.03 -13.14 -0.86
C ARG A 55 -18.05 -12.40 0.05
N TYR A 56 -17.05 -11.77 -0.56
CA TYR A 56 -16.16 -10.83 0.13
C TYR A 56 -16.45 -9.40 -0.31
N ASP A 57 -16.66 -8.51 0.64
CA ASP A 57 -16.82 -7.08 0.41
C ASP A 57 -15.56 -6.37 0.91
N HIS A 58 -14.83 -5.77 -0.03
CA HIS A 58 -13.60 -5.02 0.25
C HIS A 58 -13.88 -3.76 1.07
N ILE A 59 -12.90 -3.38 1.89
CA ILE A 59 -12.88 -2.17 2.71
C ILE A 59 -12.87 -0.92 1.82
N LEU A 60 -12.06 -0.92 0.75
CA LEU A 60 -12.01 0.18 -0.20
C LEU A 60 -12.89 -0.12 -1.42
N ALA A 61 -13.56 0.91 -1.95
CA ALA A 61 -14.28 0.78 -3.21
C ALA A 61 -13.29 0.66 -4.38
N GLU A 62 -13.69 0.01 -5.47
CA GLU A 62 -12.81 -0.35 -6.61
C GLU A 62 -12.03 0.85 -7.18
N GLY A 63 -12.62 2.04 -7.25
CA GLY A 63 -11.93 3.25 -7.74
C GLY A 63 -10.83 3.80 -6.83
N TYR A 64 -10.64 3.23 -5.65
CA TYR A 64 -9.66 3.65 -4.64
C TYR A 64 -8.70 2.53 -4.23
N ARG A 65 -8.71 1.39 -4.93
CA ARG A 65 -7.76 0.28 -4.74
C ARG A 65 -6.56 0.45 -5.66
#